data_AF-A0A9E5KRR9-F1
#
_entry.id   AF-A0A9E5KRR9-F1
#
_cell.length_a   1.000
_cell.length_b   1.000
_cell.length_c   1.000
_cell.angle_alpha   90.00
_cell.angle_beta   90.00
_cell.angle_gamma   90.00
#
_symmetry.space_group_name_H-M   'P 1'
#
loop_
_entity.id
_entity.type
_entity.pdbx_description
1 polymer ?
#
loop_
_entity_poly.entity_id
_entity_poly.type
_entity_poly.pdbx_seq_one_letter_code
_entity_poly.pdbx_strand_id
1 'polypeptide(L)' 'MKKLKLLILAAEIEWHWWFIGKIRKRGNSLLSREVPLSSQKFYLLNRKLSAHSSKAVKAQSLYSKLS' A
#
# COMPACT_ATOMS: atom_id res chain seq x y z
N MET A 1 -18.66 -17.88 9.15
CA MET A 1 -17.87 -16.79 9.79
C MET A 1 -16.41 -16.73 9.30
N LYS A 2 -15.62 -17.81 9.40
CA LYS A 2 -14.21 -17.84 8.95
C LYS A 2 -14.03 -17.42 7.47
N LYS A 3 -14.85 -17.99 6.57
CA LYS A 3 -14.83 -17.64 5.13
C LYS A 3 -15.12 -16.15 4.85
N LEU A 4 -16.07 -15.56 5.58
CA LEU A 4 -16.39 -14.13 5.43
C LEU A 4 -15.23 -13.25 5.89
N LYS A 5 -14.57 -13.59 7.01
CA LYS A 5 -13.37 -12.88 7.47
C LYS A 5 -12.22 -12.96 6.45
N LEU A 6 -12.04 -14.13 5.83
CA LEU A 6 -11.04 -14.29 4.75
C LEU A 6 -11.37 -13.43 3.53
N LEU A 7 -12.62 -13.37 3.09
CA LEU A 7 -13.03 -12.50 1.97
C LEU A 7 -12.77 -11.01 2.27
N ILE A 8 -13.09 -10.56 3.49
CA ILE A 8 -12.83 -9.17 3.90
C ILE A 8 -11.32 -8.87 3.88
N LEU A 9 -10.51 -9.76 4.45
CA LEU A 9 -9.05 -9.61 4.47
C LEU A 9 -8.44 -9.64 3.06
N ALA A 10 -8.94 -10.51 2.18
CA ALA A 10 -8.50 -10.56 0.78
C ALA A 10 -8.79 -9.22 0.07
N ALA A 11 -10.00 -8.69 0.23
CA ALA A 11 -10.38 -7.39 -0.33
C ALA A 11 -9.53 -6.25 0.23
N GLU A 12 -9.22 -6.26 1.53
CA GLU A 12 -8.35 -5.26 2.17
C GLU A 12 -6.90 -5.32 1.63
N ILE A 13 -6.36 -6.53 1.43
CA ILE A 13 -5.04 -6.75 0.84
C ILE A 13 -4.99 -6.17 -0.58
N GLU A 14 -5.95 -6.53 -1.44
CA GLU A 14 -6.03 -6.05 -2.82
C GLU A 14 -6.14 -4.52 -2.89
N TRP A 15 -6.98 -3.94 -2.03
CA TRP A 15 -7.16 -2.50 -1.93
C TRP A 15 -5.85 -1.78 -1.59
N HIS A 16 -5.07 -2.30 -0.64
CA HIS A 16 -3.77 -1.75 -0.30
C HIS A 16 -2.74 -1.90 -1.41
N TRP A 17 -2.70 -3.04 -2.11
CA TRP A 17 -1.83 -3.23 -3.27
C TRP A 17 -2.17 -2.28 -4.42
N TRP A 18 -3.45 -2.06 -4.68
CA TRP A 18 -3.90 -1.08 -5.67
C TRP A 18 -3.41 0.33 -5.33
N PHE A 19 -3.52 0.74 -4.06
CA PHE A 19 -3.00 2.03 -3.60
C PHE A 19 -1.48 2.14 -3.73
N ILE A 20 -0.73 1.09 -3.36
CA ILE A 20 0.72 1.02 -3.54
C ILE A 20 1.07 1.21 -5.03
N GLY A 21 0.34 0.56 -5.93
CA GLY A 21 0.51 0.73 -7.38
C GLY A 21 0.30 2.17 -7.83
N LYS A 22 -0.77 2.84 -7.36
CA LYS A 22 -1.02 4.26 -7.65
C LYS A 22 0.07 5.17 -7.10
N ILE A 23 0.54 4.91 -5.88
CA ILE A 23 1.63 5.65 -5.24
C ILE A 23 2.92 5.51 -6.05
N ARG A 24 3.28 4.28 -6.47
CA ARG A 24 4.46 4.04 -7.32
C ARG A 24 4.39 4.79 -8.64
N LYS A 25 3.24 4.77 -9.34
CA LYS A 25 3.05 5.55 -10.59
C LYS A 25 3.26 7.05 -10.35
N ARG A 26 2.74 7.59 -9.26
CA ARG A 26 2.94 9.00 -8.89
C ARG A 26 4.39 9.30 -8.51
N GLY A 27 5.06 8.40 -7.80
CA GLY A 27 6.50 8.50 -7.51
C GLY A 27 7.33 8.57 -8.78
N ASN A 28 7.11 7.65 -9.72
CA ASN A 28 7.80 7.65 -11.02
C ASN A 28 7.54 8.93 -11.81
N SER A 29 6.32 9.46 -11.79
CA SER A 29 6.01 10.75 -12.43
C SER A 29 6.69 11.94 -11.76
N LEU A 30 7.02 11.88 -10.46
CA LEU A 30 7.81 12.92 -9.80
C LEU A 30 9.29 12.80 -10.16
N LEU A 31 9.81 11.57 -10.24
CA LEU A 31 11.18 11.29 -10.68
C LEU A 31 11.39 11.76 -12.12
N SER A 32 10.45 11.49 -13.02
CA SER A 32 10.54 11.92 -14.43
C SER A 32 10.46 13.44 -14.62
N ARG A 33 10.07 14.18 -13.58
CA ARG A 33 10.04 15.65 -13.55
C ARG A 33 11.21 16.22 -12.75
N GLU A 34 12.20 15.39 -12.42
CA GLU A 34 13.40 15.75 -11.67
C GLU A 34 13.08 16.43 -10.33
N VAL A 35 11.92 16.09 -9.74
CA VAL A 35 11.55 16.64 -8.44
C VAL A 35 12.57 16.13 -7.41
N PRO A 36 13.16 17.00 -6.56
CA PRO A 36 14.13 16.57 -5.57
C PRO A 36 13.53 15.54 -4.61
N LEU A 37 14.29 14.49 -4.28
CA LEU A 37 13.88 13.45 -3.33
C LEU A 37 13.59 14.00 -1.93
N SER A 38 14.25 15.10 -1.56
CA SER A 38 14.02 15.85 -0.33
C SER A 38 12.73 16.67 -0.32
N SER A 39 12.02 16.76 -1.46
CA SER A 39 10.79 17.55 -1.54
C SER A 39 9.69 16.99 -0.64
N GLN A 40 8.85 17.89 -0.13
CA GLN A 40 7.68 17.52 0.66
C GLN A 40 6.75 16.54 -0.08
N LYS A 41 6.70 16.61 -1.42
CA LYS A 41 5.93 15.69 -2.27
C LYS A 41 6.41 14.25 -2.10
N PHE A 42 7.72 14.00 -2.17
CA PHE A 42 8.30 12.68 -1.95
C PHE A 42 8.14 12.22 -0.51
N TYR A 43 8.33 13.11 0.47
CA TYR A 43 8.11 12.79 1.87
C TYR A 43 6.68 12.28 2.14
N LEU A 44 5.67 13.02 1.67
CA LEU A 44 4.27 12.62 1.84
C LEU A 44 3.94 11.33 1.09
N LEU A 45 4.51 11.15 -0.10
CA LEU A 45 4.32 9.95 -0.90
C LEU A 45 4.92 8.71 -0.21
N ASN A 46 6.13 8.83 0.32
CA ASN A 46 6.81 7.78 1.07
C ASN A 46 6.05 7.43 2.35
N ARG A 47 5.58 8.42 3.10
CA ARG A 47 4.75 8.19 4.30
C ARG A 47 3.47 7.41 3.97
N LYS A 48 2.80 7.73 2.86
CA LYS A 48 1.62 6.97 2.40
C LYS A 48 2.00 5.56 1.97
N LEU A 49 3.11 5.39 1.26
CA LEU A 49 3.62 4.08 0.84
C LEU A 49 3.86 3.19 2.06
N SER A 50 4.62 3.67 3.05
CA SER A 50 4.91 2.92 4.27
C SER A 50 3.65 2.52 5.04
N ALA A 51 2.66 3.42 5.12
CA ALA A 51 1.40 3.14 5.79
C ALA A 51 0.61 2.01 5.09
N HIS A 52 0.48 2.07 3.77
CA HIS A 52 -0.22 1.01 3.01
C HIS A 52 0.56 -0.30 3.01
N SER A 53 1.88 -0.28 2.88
CA SER A 53 2.71 -1.48 2.96
C SER A 53 2.58 -2.16 4.32
N SER A 54 2.64 -1.40 5.42
CA SER A 54 2.48 -1.97 6.77
C SER A 54 1.10 -2.60 6.97
N LYS A 55 0.03 -1.94 6.50
CA LYS A 55 -1.33 -2.49 6.58
C LYS A 55 -1.50 -3.73 5.71
N ALA A 56 -0.99 -3.74 4.48
CA ALA A 56 -1.03 -4.90 3.59
C ALA A 56 -0.36 -6.12 4.23
N VAL A 57 0.85 -5.94 4.79
CA VAL A 57 1.58 -7.04 5.47
C VAL A 57 0.82 -7.54 6.70
N LYS A 58 0.21 -6.64 7.49
CA LYS A 58 -0.62 -7.03 8.64
C LYS A 58 -1.85 -7.83 8.20
N ALA A 59 -2.57 -7.34 7.19
CA ALA A 59 -3.75 -8.03 6.65
C ALA A 59 -3.37 -9.41 6.07
N GLN A 60 -2.24 -9.49 5.37
CA GLN A 60 -1.72 -10.75 4.84
C GLN A 60 -1.34 -11.74 5.96
N SER A 61 -0.67 -11.27 7.01
CA SER A 61 -0.37 -12.11 8.18
C SER A 61 -1.65 -12.64 8.86
N LEU A 62 -2.67 -11.79 9.01
CA LEU A 62 -3.96 -12.19 9.57
C LEU A 62 -4.68 -13.19 8.65
N TYR A 63 -4.66 -12.96 7.35
CA TYR A 63 -5.25 -13.88 6.37
C TYR A 63 -4.58 -15.25 6.46
N SER A 64 -3.24 -15.31 6.46
CA SER A 64 -2.50 -16.58 6.58
C SER A 64 -2.74 -17.32 7.90
N LYS A 65 -2.96 -16.59 9.00
CA LYS A 65 -3.33 -17.21 10.29
C LYS A 65 -4.77 -17.73 10.31
N LEU A 66 -5.65 -17.09 9.53
CA LEU A 66 -7.07 -17.40 9.45
C LEU A 66 -7.40 -18.36 8.30
N SER A 67 -6.49 -18.68 7.39
CA SER A 67 -6.69 -19.66 6.31
C SER A 67 -6.41 -21.05 6.84
#